data_AF-A0A930UI17-F1
#
_entry.id   AF-A0A930UI17-F1
#
_cell.length_a   1.000
_cell.length_b   1.000
_cell.length_c   1.000
_cell.angle_alpha   90.00
_cell.angle_beta   90.00
_cell.angle_gamma   90.00
#
_symmetry.space_group_name_H-M   'P 1'
#
loop_
_entity.id
_entity.type
_entity.pdbx_description
1 polymer ?
#
loop_
_entity_poly.entity_id
_entity_poly.type
_entity_poly.pdbx_seq_one_letter_code
_entity_poly.pdbx_strand_id
1 'polypeptide(L)'
;MTAADKAKVFLALAIALAGIYLSLLQLIQTQALLRALVFFGSLGTAAGIMYFSDPGRRFVVYARESLGELRKVVWPQREEVLKMSGVVIVFVTLVAIFLYLVDALLSWLLGFLAL
;
A
#
# COMPACT_ATOMS: atom_id res chain seq x y z
N MET A 1 29.20 -0.38 -3.18
CA MET A 1 28.52 0.89 -3.48
C MET A 1 29.58 1.96 -3.42
N THR A 2 29.82 2.70 -4.50
CA THR A 2 30.75 3.82 -4.43
C THR A 2 30.17 4.90 -3.51
N ALA A 3 31.01 5.77 -2.94
CA ALA A 3 30.53 6.86 -2.09
C ALA A 3 29.53 7.77 -2.83
N ALA A 4 29.72 7.93 -4.16
CA ALA A 4 28.84 8.69 -5.02
C ALA A 4 27.43 8.08 -5.16
N ASP A 5 27.31 6.75 -5.22
CA ASP A 5 25.99 6.09 -5.33
C ASP A 5 25.20 6.19 -4.02
N LYS A 6 25.88 6.09 -2.88
CA LYS A 6 25.27 6.32 -1.57
C LYS A 6 24.75 7.75 -1.45
N ALA A 7 25.53 8.73 -1.93
CA ALA A 7 25.12 10.13 -1.94
C ALA A 7 23.88 10.37 -2.81
N LYS A 8 23.82 9.80 -4.03
CA LYS A 8 22.65 9.93 -4.91
C LYS A 8 21.37 9.34 -4.29
N VAL A 9 21.48 8.16 -3.66
CA VAL A 9 20.33 7.52 -2.98
C VAL A 9 19.89 8.32 -1.76
N PHE A 10 20.84 8.81 -0.96
CA PHE A 10 20.53 9.64 0.21
C PHE A 10 19.88 10.97 -0.20
N LEU A 11 20.35 11.57 -1.29
CA LEU A 11 19.78 12.79 -1.86
C LEU A 11 18.35 12.54 -2.40
N ALA A 12 18.11 11.42 -3.09
CA ALA A 12 16.77 11.04 -3.53
C ALA A 12 15.81 10.85 -2.35
N LEU A 13 16.28 10.19 -1.28
CA LEU A 13 15.50 9.97 -0.06
C LEU A 13 15.20 11.30 0.64
N ALA A 14 16.19 12.20 0.75
CA ALA A 14 16.02 13.51 1.33
C ALA A 14 14.99 14.36 0.57
N ILE A 15 15.02 14.33 -0.77
CA ILE A 15 14.04 15.05 -1.62
C ILE A 15 12.63 14.47 -1.46
N ALA A 16 12.49 13.13 -1.43
CA ALA A 16 11.20 12.50 -1.23
C ALA A 16 10.58 12.85 0.13
N LEU A 17 11.37 12.75 1.21
CA LEU A 17 10.93 13.07 2.56
C LEU A 17 10.64 14.57 2.72
N ALA A 18 11.49 15.45 2.16
CA ALA A 18 11.25 16.88 2.17
C ALA A 18 9.97 17.25 1.39
N GLY A 19 9.73 16.63 0.23
CA GLY A 19 8.53 16.86 -0.58
C GLY A 19 7.24 16.39 0.10
N ILE A 20 7.27 15.22 0.74
CA ILE A 20 6.16 14.71 1.56
C ILE A 20 5.92 15.63 2.76
N TYR A 21 6.98 16.00 3.49
CA TYR A 21 6.88 16.88 4.65
C TYR A 21 6.33 18.26 4.28
N LEU A 22 6.83 18.88 3.20
CA LEU A 22 6.33 20.15 2.66
C LEU A 22 4.86 20.04 2.23
N SER A 23 4.45 18.91 1.66
CA SER A 23 3.03 18.65 1.36
C SER A 23 2.20 18.52 2.63
N LEU A 24 2.70 17.90 3.69
CA LEU A 24 1.95 17.67 4.94
C LEU A 24 1.79 18.93 5.80
N LEU A 25 2.71 19.89 5.73
CA LEU A 25 2.76 21.10 6.57
C LEU A 25 1.55 22.06 6.46
N GLN A 26 0.51 21.78 5.66
CA GLN A 26 -0.72 22.58 5.49
C GLN A 26 -0.52 24.09 5.18
N LEU A 27 0.72 24.56 4.98
CA LEU A 27 1.07 25.94 4.65
C LEU A 27 0.45 26.42 3.32
N ILE A 28 0.10 25.50 2.42
CA ILE A 28 -0.55 25.78 1.14
C ILE A 28 -2.08 25.72 1.35
N GLN A 29 -2.64 26.81 1.86
CA GLN A 29 -4.04 26.88 2.28
C GLN A 29 -5.06 26.97 1.13
N THR A 30 -4.63 27.07 -0.14
CA THR A 30 -5.51 27.61 -1.20
C THR A 30 -5.76 26.76 -2.45
N GLN A 31 -5.13 25.61 -2.70
CA GLN A 31 -5.47 24.76 -3.85
C GLN A 31 -5.04 23.29 -3.65
N ALA A 32 -5.97 22.34 -3.72
CA ALA A 32 -5.67 20.90 -3.69
C ALA A 32 -4.70 20.48 -4.82
N LEU A 33 -4.79 21.15 -5.98
CA LEU A 33 -3.96 20.87 -7.15
C LEU A 33 -2.47 21.13 -6.90
N LEU A 34 -2.10 22.25 -6.27
CA LEU A 34 -0.70 22.59 -5.99
C LEU A 34 -0.06 21.59 -5.03
N ARG A 35 -0.84 21.12 -4.05
CA ARG A 35 -0.39 20.12 -3.08
C ARG A 35 -0.14 18.76 -3.73
N ALA A 36 -1.04 18.35 -4.62
CA ALA A 36 -0.86 17.15 -5.43
C ALA A 36 0.37 17.27 -6.34
N LEU A 37 0.57 18.41 -7.01
CA LEU A 37 1.73 18.63 -7.90
C LEU A 37 3.07 18.58 -7.15
N VAL A 38 3.17 19.13 -5.94
CA VAL A 38 4.40 19.04 -5.13
C VAL A 38 4.67 17.61 -4.67
N PHE A 39 3.62 16.88 -4.28
CA PHE A 39 3.75 15.46 -3.90
C PHE A 39 4.20 14.60 -5.08
N PHE A 40 3.49 14.66 -6.21
CA PHE A 40 3.83 13.90 -7.40
C PHE A 40 5.16 14.36 -8.03
N GLY A 41 5.48 15.65 -7.95
CA GLY A 41 6.73 16.22 -8.45
C GLY A 41 7.95 15.77 -7.64
N SER A 42 7.85 15.76 -6.30
CA SER A 42 8.93 15.24 -5.45
C SER A 42 9.10 13.73 -5.59
N LEU A 43 7.99 12.99 -5.71
CA LEU A 43 8.04 11.55 -5.96
C LEU A 43 8.66 11.24 -7.33
N GLY A 44 8.31 12.02 -8.36
CA GLY A 44 8.84 11.88 -9.72
C GLY A 44 10.33 12.19 -9.80
N THR A 45 10.79 13.27 -9.17
CA THR A 45 12.22 13.63 -9.14
C THR A 45 13.04 12.61 -8.33
N ALA A 46 12.54 12.13 -7.19
CA ALA A 46 13.17 11.06 -6.42
C ALA A 46 13.26 9.74 -7.22
N ALA A 47 12.18 9.35 -7.90
CA ALA A 47 12.16 8.17 -8.76
C ALA A 47 13.15 8.29 -9.94
N GLY A 48 13.24 9.47 -10.55
CA GLY A 48 14.22 9.77 -11.59
C GLY A 48 15.66 9.58 -11.11
N ILE A 49 16.03 10.19 -9.98
CA ILE A 49 17.38 10.07 -9.40
C ILE A 49 17.70 8.60 -9.04
N MET A 50 16.72 7.87 -8.51
CA MET A 50 16.88 6.47 -8.16
C MET A 50 17.11 5.60 -9.42
N TYR A 51 16.39 5.85 -10.52
CA TYR A 51 16.56 5.10 -11.77
C TYR A 51 17.94 5.28 -12.41
N PHE A 52 18.54 6.48 -12.32
CA PHE A 52 19.89 6.74 -12.82
C PHE A 52 21.01 6.27 -11.88
N SER A 53 20.68 5.76 -10.70
CA SER A 53 21.66 5.25 -9.73
C SER A 53 21.96 3.76 -9.94
N ASP A 54 23.21 3.33 -9.73
CA ASP A 54 23.63 1.92 -9.80
C ASP A 54 22.73 0.94 -9.02
N PRO A 55 22.33 1.22 -7.76
CA PRO A 55 21.38 0.35 -7.05
C PRO A 55 19.99 0.31 -7.70
N GLY A 56 19.52 1.41 -8.29
CA GLY A 56 18.23 1.44 -8.99
C GLY A 56 18.24 0.60 -10.27
N ARG A 57 19.32 0.65 -11.04
CA ARG A 57 19.49 -0.24 -12.22
C ARG A 57 19.52 -1.71 -11.82
N ARG A 58 20.23 -2.05 -10.74
CA ARG A 58 20.24 -3.42 -10.19
C ARG A 58 18.86 -3.87 -9.74
N PHE A 59 18.08 -2.98 -9.11
CA PHE A 59 16.70 -3.27 -8.72
C PHE A 59 15.81 -3.55 -9.94
N VAL A 60 15.95 -2.79 -11.02
CA VAL A 60 15.19 -3.02 -12.26
C VAL A 60 15.54 -4.38 -12.88
N VAL A 61 16.81 -4.76 -12.90
CA VAL A 61 17.24 -6.09 -13.36
C VAL A 61 16.66 -7.19 -12.47
N TYR A 62 16.78 -7.05 -11.15
CA TYR A 62 16.21 -8.00 -10.18
C TYR A 62 14.69 -8.13 -10.30
N ALA A 63 13.98 -7.03 -10.51
CA ALA A 63 12.52 -7.04 -10.70
C ALA A 63 12.14 -7.79 -12.00
N ARG A 64 12.91 -7.62 -13.08
CA ARG A 64 12.71 -8.38 -14.33
C ARG A 64 12.97 -9.87 -14.14
N GLU A 65 14.03 -10.24 -13.43
CA GLU A 65 14.34 -11.63 -13.11
C GLU A 65 13.24 -12.26 -12.24
N SER A 66 12.75 -11.52 -11.24
CA SER A 66 11.64 -11.93 -10.37
C SER A 66 10.34 -12.11 -11.15
N LEU A 67 10.03 -11.23 -12.11
CA LEU A 67 8.90 -11.41 -13.03
C LEU A 67 9.08 -12.63 -13.94
N GLY A 68 10.31 -12.94 -14.34
CA GLY A 68 10.64 -14.16 -15.07
C GLY A 68 10.35 -15.42 -14.25
N GLU A 69 10.66 -15.40 -12.95
CA GLU A 69 10.39 -16.51 -12.03
C GLU A 69 8.88 -16.63 -11.71
N LEU A 70 8.20 -15.50 -11.52
CA LEU A 70 6.74 -15.46 -11.32
C LEU A 70 5.97 -16.07 -12.50
N ARG A 71 6.52 -16.04 -13.72
CA ARG A 71 5.93 -16.71 -14.89
C ARG A 71 6.07 -18.23 -14.85
N LYS A 72 7.02 -18.76 -14.08
CA LYS A 72 7.18 -20.21 -13.86
C LYS A 72 6.26 -20.74 -12.77
N VAL A 73 5.66 -19.84 -11.98
CA VAL A 73 4.65 -20.21 -10.98
C VAL A 73 3.42 -20.72 -11.73
N VAL A 74 3.22 -22.04 -11.64
CA VAL A 74 2.00 -22.67 -12.10
C VAL A 74 0.91 -22.25 -11.12
N TRP A 75 0.08 -21.31 -11.55
CA TRP A 75 -1.05 -20.88 -10.74
C TRP A 75 -2.04 -22.04 -10.60
N PRO A 76 -2.56 -22.28 -9.39
CA PRO A 76 -3.56 -23.31 -9.17
C PRO A 76 -4.80 -23.05 -10.04
N GLN A 77 -5.52 -24.12 -10.37
CA GLN A 77 -6.75 -24.00 -11.15
C GLN A 77 -7.76 -23.11 -10.41
N ARG A 78 -8.54 -22.31 -11.17
CA ARG A 78 -9.51 -21.36 -10.60
C ARG A 78 -10.50 -22.03 -9.65
N GLU A 79 -10.85 -23.28 -9.92
CA GLU A 79 -11.75 -24.09 -9.08
C GLU A 79 -11.17 -24.37 -7.70
N GLU A 80 -9.87 -24.65 -7.61
CA GLU A 80 -9.19 -24.90 -6.33
C GLU A 80 -9.12 -23.62 -5.49
N VAL A 81 -8.78 -22.49 -6.12
CA VAL A 81 -8.76 -21.17 -5.47
C VAL A 81 -10.16 -20.81 -4.94
N LEU A 82 -11.19 -20.98 -5.77
CA LEU A 82 -12.57 -20.69 -5.38
C LEU A 82 -13.06 -21.59 -4.26
N LYS A 83 -12.66 -22.87 -4.25
CA LYS A 83 -13.01 -23.80 -3.18
C LYS A 83 -12.38 -23.38 -1.85
N MET A 84 -11.08 -23.05 -1.86
CA MET A 84 -10.38 -22.61 -0.65
C MET A 84 -10.92 -21.27 -0.14
N SER A 85 -11.16 -20.27 -1.01
CA SER A 85 -11.75 -18.99 -0.61
C SER A 85 -13.22 -19.13 -0.19
N GLY A 86 -13.98 -20.03 -0.81
CA GLY A 86 -15.38 -20.27 -0.50
C GLY A 86 -15.59 -20.73 0.94
N VAL A 87 -14.73 -21.61 1.46
CA VAL A 87 -14.76 -22.04 2.86
C VAL A 87 -14.57 -20.85 3.80
N VAL A 88 -13.61 -19.96 3.50
CA VAL A 88 -13.35 -18.76 4.31
C VAL A 88 -14.54 -17.80 4.26
N ILE A 89 -15.14 -17.59 3.10
CA ILE A 89 -16.31 -16.72 2.95
C ILE A 89 -17.47 -17.23 3.80
N VAL A 90 -17.80 -18.53 3.70
CA VAL A 90 -18.86 -19.15 4.51
C VAL A 90 -18.58 -18.99 6.00
N PHE A 91 -17.34 -19.22 6.43
CA PHE A 91 -16.95 -19.07 7.83
C PHE A 91 -17.12 -17.62 8.32
N VAL A 92 -16.62 -16.63 7.58
CA VAL A 92 -16.76 -15.21 7.95
C VAL A 92 -18.22 -14.77 7.95
N THR A 93 -19.04 -15.24 7.00
CA THR A 93 -20.48 -14.97 6.98
C THR A 93 -21.19 -15.53 8.20
N LEU A 94 -20.86 -16.76 8.62
CA LEU A 94 -21.42 -17.35 9.84
C LEU A 94 -21.07 -16.54 11.08
N VAL A 95 -19.80 -16.14 11.22
CA VAL A 95 -19.35 -15.30 12.35
C VAL A 95 -20.05 -13.93 12.32
N ALA A 96 -20.17 -13.31 11.14
CA ALA A 96 -20.85 -12.02 10.99
C ALA A 96 -22.33 -12.09 11.40
N ILE A 97 -23.04 -13.15 11.00
CA ILE A 97 -24.44 -13.39 11.41
C ILE A 97 -24.53 -13.60 12.93
N PHE A 98 -23.63 -14.40 13.50
CA PHE A 98 -23.60 -14.65 14.93
C PHE A 98 -23.39 -13.35 15.72
N LEU A 99 -22.39 -12.54 15.34
CA LEU A 99 -22.12 -11.25 15.99
C LEU A 99 -23.31 -10.31 15.85
N TYR A 100 -23.89 -10.20 14.65
CA TYR A 100 -25.08 -9.38 14.43
C TYR A 100 -26.24 -9.79 15.35
N LEU A 101 -26.47 -11.09 15.54
CA LEU A 101 -27.54 -11.58 16.39
C LEU A 101 -27.29 -11.26 17.87
N VAL A 102 -26.04 -11.41 18.32
CA VAL A 102 -25.62 -11.06 19.69
C VAL A 102 -25.77 -9.55 19.91
N ASP A 103 -25.30 -8.72 18.98
CA ASP A 103 -25.40 -7.27 19.07
C ASP A 103 -26.86 -6.80 19.09
N ALA A 104 -27.71 -7.40 18.25
CA ALA A 104 -29.15 -7.12 18.25
C ALA A 104 -29.83 -7.51 19.57
N LEU A 105 -29.47 -8.68 20.13
CA LEU A 105 -30.00 -9.13 21.42
C LEU A 105 -29.54 -8.23 22.57
N LEU A 106 -28.26 -7.85 22.60
CA LEU A 106 -27.70 -6.93 23.58
C LEU A 106 -28.37 -5.55 23.48
N SER A 107 -28.54 -5.03 22.27
CA SER A 107 -29.23 -3.75 22.03
C SER A 107 -30.67 -3.79 22.53
N TRP A 108 -31.40 -4.89 22.28
CA TRP A 108 -32.76 -5.07 22.77
C TRP A 108 -32.83 -5.13 24.30
N LEU A 109 -31.94 -5.90 24.94
CA LEU A 109 -31.91 -6.04 26.40
C LEU A 109 -31.54 -4.73 27.09
N LEU A 110 -30.54 -4.01 26.57
CA LEU A 110 -30.17 -2.69 27.07
C LEU A 110 -31.30 -1.67 26.88
N GLY A 111 -32.00 -1.71 25.76
CA GLY A 111 -33.18 -0.87 25.52
C GLY A 111 -34.32 -1.13 26.51
N PHE A 112 -34.55 -2.40 26.89
CA PHE A 112 -35.52 -2.75 27.93
C PHE A 112 -35.10 -2.27 29.32
N LEU A 113 -33.81 -2.33 29.65
CA LEU A 113 -33.29 -1.94 30.96
C LEU A 113 -33.17 -0.41 31.14
N ALA A 114 -33.06 0.33 30.04
CA ALA A 114 -32.94 1.79 30.02
C ALA A 114 -34.30 2.52 30.00
N LEU A 115 -35.41 1.77 30.01
CA LEU A 115 -36.79 2.26 30.15
C LEU A 115 -37.19 2.25 31.63
#